data_AF-A0A2S9GH14-F1
#
_entry.id   AF-A0A2S9GH14-F1
#
_cell.length_a   1.000
_cell.length_b   1.000
_cell.length_c   1.000
_cell.angle_alpha   90.00
_cell.angle_beta   90.00
_cell.angle_gamma   90.00
#
_symmetry.space_group_name_H-M   'P 1'
#
loop_
_entity.id
_entity.type
_entity.pdbx_description
1 polymer ?
#
loop_
_entity_poly.entity_id
_entity_poly.type
_entity_poly.pdbx_seq_one_letter_code
_entity_poly.pdbx_strand_id
1 'polypeptide(L)'
;PVYGTVIQLARLVWRAQGLKFTVTGVENLPKTGGAVIAINHTGYFDFTFAGLPAYQQHLGRKVRFMAKKEVFDNKITGPVMRSLR
;
A
#
# COMPACT_ATOMS: atom_id res chain seq x y z
N PRO A 1 -7.09 11.20 -4.73
CA PRO A 1 -6.57 12.09 -3.65
C PRO A 1 -6.38 11.33 -2.33
N VAL A 2 -7.45 10.76 -1.75
CA VAL A 2 -7.40 10.10 -0.43
C VAL A 2 -6.32 9.02 -0.34
N TYR A 3 -6.20 8.15 -1.34
CA TYR A 3 -5.18 7.11 -1.30
C TYR A 3 -3.74 7.65 -1.32
N GLY A 4 -3.50 8.76 -2.03
CA GLY A 4 -2.21 9.44 -1.99
C GLY A 4 -1.90 9.96 -0.59
N THR A 5 -2.89 10.55 0.08
CA THR A 5 -2.76 11.01 1.48
C THR A 5 -2.44 9.85 2.43
N VAL A 6 -3.13 8.71 2.30
CA VAL A 6 -2.85 7.51 3.10
C VAL A 6 -1.41 7.03 2.91
N ILE A 7 -0.89 7.03 1.67
CA ILE A 7 0.51 6.68 1.38
C ILE A 7 1.48 7.65 2.09
N GLN A 8 1.20 8.97 2.07
CA GLN A 8 2.07 9.93 2.77
C GLN A 8 2.04 9.75 4.29
N LEU A 9 0.86 9.51 4.88
CA LEU A 9 0.73 9.21 6.31
C LEU A 9 1.47 7.94 6.70
N ALA A 10 1.36 6.87 5.90
CA ALA A 10 2.10 5.63 6.14
C ALA A 10 3.62 5.88 6.17
N ARG A 11 4.15 6.63 5.19
CA ARG A 11 5.58 6.99 5.13
C ARG A 11 6.02 7.84 6.32
N LEU A 12 5.17 8.75 6.80
CA LEU A 12 5.45 9.54 8.00
C LEU A 12 5.53 8.65 9.24
N VAL A 13 4.60 7.70 9.39
CA VAL A 13 4.63 6.71 10.48
C VAL A 13 5.91 5.87 10.43
N TRP A 14 6.30 5.37 9.27
CA TRP A 14 7.55 4.61 9.13
C TRP A 14 8.77 5.43 9.52
N ARG A 15 8.81 6.71 9.13
CA ARG A 15 9.88 7.64 9.52
C ARG A 15 9.91 7.85 11.03
N ALA A 16 8.75 8.03 11.66
CA ALA A 16 8.65 8.18 13.11
C ALA A 16 9.08 6.91 13.87
N GLN A 17 8.84 5.73 13.29
CA GLN A 17 9.33 4.44 13.79
C GLN A 17 10.84 4.21 13.55
N GLY A 18 11.51 5.09 12.82
CA GLY A 18 12.94 4.92 12.47
C GLY A 18 13.21 3.82 11.46
N LEU A 19 12.20 3.36 10.70
CA LEU A 19 12.36 2.30 9.73
C LEU A 19 13.26 2.73 8.57
N LYS A 20 14.19 1.84 8.19
CA LYS A 20 15.01 1.95 7.00
C LYS A 20 14.72 0.76 6.09
N PHE A 21 14.41 1.03 4.83
CA PHE A 21 14.05 0.00 3.85
C PHE A 21 15.20 -0.23 2.88
N THR A 22 15.56 -1.49 2.69
CA THR A 22 16.34 -1.95 1.56
C THR A 22 15.36 -2.55 0.55
N VAL A 23 15.32 -1.99 -0.66
CA VAL A 23 14.45 -2.48 -1.73
C VAL A 23 15.33 -2.92 -2.89
N THR A 24 15.13 -4.15 -3.34
CA THR A 24 15.83 -4.75 -4.48
C THR A 24 14.82 -5.32 -5.47
N GLY A 25 15.20 -5.48 -6.74
CA GLY A 25 14.35 -6.13 -7.73
C GLY A 25 13.12 -5.31 -8.16
N VAL A 26 13.14 -3.99 -8.02
CA VAL A 26 12.02 -3.10 -8.43
C VAL A 26 11.75 -3.20 -9.94
N GLU A 27 12.77 -3.51 -10.72
CA GLU A 27 12.71 -3.77 -12.16
C GLU A 27 11.87 -4.99 -12.53
N ASN A 28 11.69 -5.95 -11.60
CA ASN A 28 10.85 -7.13 -11.83
C ASN A 28 9.35 -6.83 -11.76
N LEU A 29 8.96 -5.68 -11.19
CA LEU A 29 7.57 -5.25 -11.19
C LEU A 29 7.15 -4.82 -12.60
N PRO A 30 6.08 -5.42 -13.18
CA PRO A 30 5.60 -5.04 -14.51
C PRO A 30 5.27 -3.55 -14.57
N LYS A 31 5.74 -2.84 -15.60
CA LYS A 31 5.48 -1.39 -15.76
C LYS A 31 4.09 -1.11 -16.34
N THR A 32 3.50 -2.09 -17.03
CA THR A 32 2.18 -2.06 -17.65
C THR A 32 1.42 -3.35 -17.33
N GLY A 33 0.11 -3.37 -17.59
CA GLY A 33 -0.74 -4.53 -17.29
C GLY A 33 -1.02 -4.73 -15.79
N GLY A 34 -1.64 -5.88 -15.48
CA GLY A 34 -1.99 -6.32 -14.13
C GLY A 34 -1.00 -7.34 -13.56
N ALA A 35 -0.89 -7.40 -12.24
CA ALA A 35 -0.14 -8.42 -11.51
C ALA A 35 -0.76 -8.63 -10.13
N VAL A 36 -0.51 -9.80 -9.54
CA VAL A 36 -0.82 -10.09 -8.14
C VAL A 36 0.48 -9.99 -7.35
N ILE A 37 0.52 -9.11 -6.35
CA ILE A 37 1.65 -9.00 -5.43
C ILE A 37 1.42 -9.97 -4.27
N ALA A 38 2.24 -11.02 -4.21
CA ALA A 38 2.25 -11.96 -3.09
C ALA A 38 3.37 -11.58 -2.12
N ILE A 39 3.03 -11.43 -0.84
CA ILE A 39 3.96 -11.11 0.24
C ILE A 39 3.80 -12.13 1.36
N ASN A 40 4.83 -12.31 2.18
CA ASN A 40 4.66 -12.92 3.50
C ASN A 40 3.84 -11.98 4.41
N HIS A 41 3.23 -12.54 5.46
CA HIS A 41 2.48 -11.77 6.45
C HIS A 41 3.03 -11.99 7.86
N THR A 42 3.87 -11.07 8.30
CA THR A 42 4.60 -11.09 9.58
C THR A 42 4.09 -10.07 10.59
N GLY A 43 3.37 -9.05 10.14
CA GLY A 43 2.91 -7.97 11.00
C GLY A 43 1.78 -7.13 10.40
N TYR A 44 1.14 -6.34 11.27
CA TYR A 44 -0.02 -5.54 10.87
C TYR A 44 0.30 -4.51 9.78
N PHE A 45 1.53 -3.99 9.72
CA PHE A 45 1.92 -2.95 8.77
C PHE A 45 2.33 -3.47 7.39
N ASP A 46 2.34 -4.79 7.15
CA ASP A 46 2.87 -5.37 5.91
C ASP A 46 2.20 -4.82 4.64
N PHE A 47 0.89 -4.60 4.68
CA PHE A 47 0.14 -4.03 3.56
C PHE A 47 0.61 -2.62 3.19
N THR A 48 1.14 -1.86 4.15
CA THR A 48 1.70 -0.54 3.89
C THR A 48 3.04 -0.67 3.16
N PHE A 49 3.88 -1.64 3.53
CA PHE A 49 5.19 -1.87 2.92
C PHE A 49 5.10 -2.43 1.51
N ALA A 50 4.11 -3.29 1.25
CA ALA A 50 3.91 -3.92 -0.06
C ALA A 50 3.70 -2.92 -1.21
N GLY A 51 3.23 -1.71 -0.90
CA GLY A 51 3.07 -0.63 -1.88
C GLY A 51 4.37 0.12 -2.22
N LEU A 52 5.43 0.01 -1.41
CA LEU A 52 6.64 0.81 -1.55
C LEU A 52 7.38 0.56 -2.87
N PRO A 53 7.59 -0.69 -3.34
CA PRO A 53 8.28 -0.92 -4.61
C PRO A 53 7.50 -0.35 -5.81
N ALA A 54 6.16 -0.46 -5.82
CA ALA A 54 5.32 0.14 -6.85
C ALA A 54 5.38 1.68 -6.82
N TYR A 55 5.45 2.28 -5.63
CA TYR A 55 5.63 3.73 -5.46
C TYR A 55 6.98 4.21 -6.01
N GLN A 56 8.06 3.45 -5.78
CA GLN A 56 9.42 3.76 -6.27
C GLN A 56 9.56 3.68 -7.79
N GLN A 57 8.63 3.05 -8.51
CA GLN A 57 8.62 3.11 -9.98
C GLN A 57 8.29 4.50 -10.52
N HIS A 58 7.72 5.39 -9.71
CA HIS A 58 7.29 6.74 -10.12
C HIS A 58 6.26 6.77 -11.28
N LEU A 59 5.58 5.64 -11.54
CA LEU A 59 4.55 5.50 -12.59
C LEU A 59 3.13 5.77 -12.08
N GLY A 60 2.96 6.18 -10.83
CA GLY A 60 1.65 6.42 -10.21
C GLY A 60 0.81 5.15 -9.98
N ARG A 61 1.38 3.95 -10.19
CA ARG A 61 0.72 2.66 -9.95
C ARG A 61 0.58 2.41 -8.46
N LYS A 62 -0.60 1.94 -8.05
CA LYS A 62 -0.92 1.65 -6.64
C LYS A 62 -1.30 0.18 -6.50
N VAL A 63 -0.74 -0.46 -5.48
CA VAL A 63 -1.18 -1.80 -5.07
C VAL A 63 -2.59 -1.69 -4.51
N ARG A 64 -3.45 -2.68 -4.78
CA ARG A 64 -4.78 -2.78 -4.18
C ARG A 64 -4.85 -4.05 -3.36
N PHE A 65 -5.56 -3.97 -2.26
CA PHE A 65 -5.69 -5.08 -1.33
C PHE A 65 -7.13 -5.54 -1.30
N MET A 66 -7.30 -6.86 -1.22
CA MET A 66 -8.56 -7.43 -0.79
C MET A 66 -8.71 -7.16 0.70
N ALA A 67 -9.90 -6.70 1.11
CA ALA A 67 -10.22 -6.46 2.51
C ALA A 67 -11.52 -7.16 2.84
N LYS A 68 -11.67 -7.55 4.11
CA LYS A 68 -12.87 -8.19 4.63
C LYS A 68 -14.08 -7.25 4.47
N LYS A 69 -15.26 -7.82 4.16
CA LYS A 69 -16.51 -7.06 3.94
C LYS A 69 -16.84 -6.15 5.13
N GLU A 70 -16.58 -6.63 6.33
CA GLU A 70 -16.80 -5.94 7.60
C GLU A 70 -16.04 -4.60 7.68
N VAL A 71 -14.88 -4.49 7.02
CA VAL A 71 -14.12 -3.23 6.95
C VAL A 71 -14.87 -2.17 6.13
N PHE A 72 -15.61 -2.60 5.11
CA PHE A 72 -16.44 -1.72 4.29
C PHE A 72 -17.76 -1.38 4.98
N ASP A 73 -18.33 -2.30 5.74
CA ASP A 73 -19.61 -2.09 6.44
C ASP A 73 -19.45 -1.23 7.71
N ASN A 74 -18.24 -1.13 8.26
CA ASN A 74 -17.94 -0.25 9.39
C ASN A 74 -18.17 1.24 9.06
N LYS A 75 -18.80 1.97 9.99
CA LYS A 75 -19.21 3.38 9.82
C LYS A 75 -18.04 4.35 9.60
N ILE A 76 -16.85 4.06 10.12
CA ILE A 76 -15.66 4.91 10.05
C ILE A 76 -14.76 4.45 8.90
N THR A 77 -14.36 3.18 8.89
CA THR A 77 -13.41 2.69 7.87
C THR A 77 -14.07 2.53 6.51
N GLY A 78 -15.38 2.27 6.45
CA GLY A 78 -16.11 2.05 5.21
C GLY A 78 -16.04 3.22 4.21
N PRO A 79 -16.41 4.45 4.59
CA PRO A 79 -16.28 5.62 3.72
C PRO A 79 -14.84 5.84 3.23
N VAL A 80 -13.85 5.65 4.11
CA VAL A 80 -12.44 5.77 3.74
C VAL A 80 -12.08 4.73 2.70
N MET A 81 -12.33 3.44 2.95
CA MET A 81 -11.98 2.35 2.05
C MET A 81 -12.64 2.49 0.67
N ARG A 82 -13.91 2.90 0.60
CA ARG A 82 -14.61 3.14 -0.68
C ARG A 82 -14.04 4.33 -1.46
N SER A 83 -13.38 5.27 -0.79
CA SER A 83 -12.71 6.42 -1.41
C SER A 83 -11.30 6.10 -1.92
N LEU A 84 -10.71 4.97 -1.53
CA LEU A 84 -9.39 4.51 -1.97
C LEU A 84 -9.44 3.96 -3.40
N ARG A 85 -9.63 4.86 -4.36
CA ARG A 85 -9.52 4.63 -5.81
C ARG A 85 -8.14 4.94 -6.38
#